data_AF-A0AAD1Z4X1-F1
#
_entry.id   AF-A0AAD1Z4X1-F1
#
_cell.length_a   1.000
_cell.length_b   1.000
_cell.length_c   1.000
_cell.angle_alpha   90.00
_cell.angle_beta   90.00
_cell.angle_gamma   90.00
#
_symmetry.space_group_name_H-M   'P 1'
#
loop_
_entity.id
_entity.type
_entity.pdbx_description
1 polymer ?
#
loop_
_entity_poly.entity_id
_entity_poly.type
_entity_poly.pdbx_seq_one_letter_code
_entity_poly.pdbx_strand_id
1 'polypeptide(L)'
;MVKETEYYDVLGLSPTATDAEIKKAYYVKARQVHPDKNPNDPLAAQNFQIVGEAYQVLSDPSQRQSYDAHGKSGISTEAIIDPAAIFAMLFGSELFEKYIGQLAMASMASLDIFTGEDFDAKKLQEKMRIVQKEREEKLAGILKDQLNLYVQGHKEEFIHNAEAEVSRLSSAGNISVFFIFQSSNYFKFPRLLY
;
A
#
# COMPACT_ATOMS: atom_id res chain seq x y z
N MET A 1 -21.60 -24.11 -4.01
CA MET A 1 -20.36 -24.55 -3.33
C MET A 1 -19.21 -24.18 -4.24
N VAL A 2 -18.10 -23.71 -3.68
CA VAL A 2 -16.90 -23.41 -4.47
C VAL A 2 -16.18 -24.69 -4.85
N LYS A 3 -15.60 -24.74 -6.05
CA LYS A 3 -14.86 -25.91 -6.53
C LYS A 3 -13.51 -26.07 -5.83
N GLU A 4 -12.82 -24.97 -5.55
CA GLU A 4 -11.51 -24.92 -4.89
C GLU A 4 -11.47 -23.80 -3.84
N THR A 5 -10.76 -24.02 -2.73
CA THR A 5 -10.63 -23.04 -1.64
C THR A 5 -9.26 -22.38 -1.57
N GLU A 6 -8.29 -22.80 -2.39
CA GLU A 6 -6.88 -22.46 -2.23
C GLU A 6 -6.60 -20.95 -2.13
N TYR A 7 -7.18 -20.10 -2.99
CA TYR A 7 -7.00 -18.64 -2.87
C TYR A 7 -7.63 -18.04 -1.60
N TYR A 8 -8.75 -18.61 -1.15
CA TYR A 8 -9.35 -18.21 0.14
C TYR A 8 -8.45 -18.65 1.29
N ASP A 9 -7.87 -19.85 1.22
CA ASP A 9 -6.95 -20.39 2.24
C ASP A 9 -5.65 -19.59 2.33
N VAL A 10 -5.09 -19.15 1.19
CA VAL A 10 -3.93 -18.25 1.10
C VAL A 10 -4.19 -16.94 1.87
N LEU A 11 -5.38 -16.37 1.71
CA LEU A 11 -5.79 -15.15 2.42
C LEU A 11 -6.32 -15.42 3.84
N GLY A 12 -6.58 -16.68 4.20
CA GLY A 12 -7.16 -17.08 5.50
C GLY A 12 -8.62 -16.68 5.64
N LEU A 13 -9.40 -16.83 4.55
CA LEU A 13 -10.79 -16.40 4.45
C LEU A 13 -11.74 -17.57 4.18
N SER A 14 -13.02 -17.36 4.51
CA SER A 14 -14.11 -18.23 4.05
C SER A 14 -14.46 -17.90 2.58
N PRO A 15 -14.95 -18.86 1.78
CA PRO A 15 -15.54 -18.57 0.47
C PRO A 15 -16.69 -17.56 0.48
N THR A 16 -17.32 -17.36 1.66
CA THR A 16 -18.37 -16.36 1.88
C THR A 16 -17.84 -14.97 2.24
N ALA A 17 -16.53 -14.76 2.20
CA ALA A 17 -15.92 -13.47 2.56
C ALA A 17 -16.39 -12.34 1.64
N THR A 18 -16.57 -11.18 2.23
CA THR A 18 -16.90 -9.94 1.55
C THR A 18 -15.66 -9.34 0.86
N ASP A 19 -15.88 -8.48 -0.14
CA ASP A 19 -14.78 -7.82 -0.87
C ASP A 19 -13.89 -6.99 0.07
N ALA A 20 -14.47 -6.42 1.12
CA ALA A 20 -13.76 -5.69 2.16
C ALA A 20 -12.82 -6.60 2.97
N GLU A 21 -13.29 -7.79 3.37
CA GLU A 21 -12.48 -8.79 4.06
C GLU A 21 -11.34 -9.29 3.18
N ILE A 22 -11.59 -9.52 1.89
CA ILE A 22 -10.58 -9.91 0.89
C ILE A 22 -9.48 -8.86 0.79
N LYS A 23 -9.85 -7.58 0.65
CA LYS A 23 -8.88 -6.47 0.58
C LYS A 23 -8.07 -6.32 1.86
N LYS A 24 -8.71 -6.46 3.03
CA LYS A 24 -8.05 -6.38 4.33
C LYS A 24 -7.08 -7.54 4.54
N ALA A 25 -7.49 -8.77 4.23
CA ALA A 25 -6.65 -9.95 4.34
C ALA A 25 -5.44 -9.87 3.41
N TYR A 26 -5.64 -9.45 2.15
CA TYR A 26 -4.55 -9.22 1.21
C TYR A 26 -3.52 -8.23 1.76
N TYR A 27 -3.96 -7.07 2.25
CA TYR A 27 -3.04 -6.08 2.81
C TYR A 27 -2.18 -6.65 3.94
N VAL A 28 -2.80 -7.35 4.90
CA VAL A 28 -2.09 -7.94 6.04
C VAL A 28 -1.10 -9.00 5.58
N LYS A 29 -1.53 -9.92 4.71
CA LYS A 29 -0.68 -11.00 4.20
C LYS A 29 0.45 -10.48 3.34
N ALA A 30 0.18 -9.58 2.39
CA ALA A 30 1.17 -9.01 1.49
C ALA A 30 2.30 -8.32 2.26
N ARG A 31 2.00 -7.61 3.36
CA ARG A 31 3.04 -7.02 4.23
C ARG A 31 3.85 -8.05 5.01
N GLN A 32 3.21 -9.14 5.46
CA GLN A 32 3.91 -10.21 6.19
C GLN A 32 4.90 -10.93 5.30
N VAL A 33 4.56 -11.16 4.03
CA VAL A 33 5.38 -11.93 3.10
C VAL A 33 6.23 -11.06 2.16
N HIS A 34 6.22 -9.72 2.33
CA HIS A 34 6.96 -8.82 1.46
C HIS A 34 8.47 -9.13 1.45
N PRO A 35 9.13 -9.21 0.29
CA PRO A 35 10.54 -9.57 0.19
C PRO A 35 11.46 -8.61 0.96
N ASP A 36 11.20 -7.31 0.93
CA ASP A 36 12.00 -6.31 1.67
C ASP A 36 12.03 -6.55 3.19
N LYS A 37 10.96 -7.15 3.75
CA LYS A 37 10.86 -7.47 5.18
C LYS A 37 11.40 -8.84 5.53
N ASN A 38 11.54 -9.69 4.52
CA ASN A 38 12.01 -11.06 4.65
C ASN A 38 13.22 -11.31 3.72
N PRO A 39 14.30 -10.50 3.78
CA PRO A 39 15.40 -10.57 2.82
C PRO A 39 16.19 -11.89 2.89
N ASN A 40 16.06 -12.62 4.01
CA ASN A 40 16.73 -13.91 4.24
C ASN A 40 15.83 -15.11 3.95
N ASP A 41 14.55 -14.90 3.61
CA ASP A 41 13.62 -15.97 3.27
C ASP A 41 13.56 -16.14 1.74
N PRO A 42 14.11 -17.25 1.19
CA PRO A 42 14.10 -17.49 -0.25
C PRO A 42 12.68 -17.67 -0.81
N LEU A 43 11.68 -17.95 0.04
CA LEU A 43 10.28 -18.14 -0.36
C LEU A 43 9.46 -16.85 -0.30
N ALA A 44 9.99 -15.74 0.23
CA ALA A 44 9.22 -14.51 0.41
C ALA A 44 8.62 -14.00 -0.91
N ALA A 45 9.44 -13.94 -1.96
CA ALA A 45 9.01 -13.53 -3.30
C ALA A 45 7.91 -14.45 -3.87
N GLN A 46 8.03 -15.77 -3.68
CA GLN A 46 7.02 -16.73 -4.14
C GLN A 46 5.71 -16.57 -3.34
N ASN A 47 5.79 -16.45 -2.02
CA ASN A 47 4.64 -16.27 -1.16
C ASN A 47 3.92 -14.95 -1.47
N PHE A 48 4.67 -13.88 -1.74
CA PHE A 48 4.12 -12.60 -2.16
C PHE A 48 3.40 -12.69 -3.50
N GLN A 49 3.96 -13.44 -4.45
CA GLN A 49 3.30 -13.72 -5.74
C GLN A 49 1.97 -14.45 -5.55
N ILE A 50 1.96 -15.52 -4.76
CA ILE A 50 0.75 -16.32 -4.48
C ILE A 50 -0.34 -15.46 -3.79
N VAL A 51 0.05 -14.63 -2.82
CA VAL A 51 -0.88 -13.71 -2.13
C VAL A 51 -1.44 -12.66 -3.08
N GLY A 52 -0.61 -12.12 -3.99
CA GLY A 52 -1.03 -11.18 -5.01
C GLY A 52 -1.99 -11.77 -6.04
N GLU A 53 -1.71 -12.97 -6.52
CA GLU A 53 -2.57 -13.72 -7.44
C GLU A 53 -3.93 -14.02 -6.79
N ALA A 54 -3.93 -14.53 -5.57
CA ALA A 54 -5.16 -14.80 -4.82
C ALA A 54 -6.03 -13.54 -4.70
N TYR A 55 -5.42 -12.38 -4.40
CA TYR A 55 -6.16 -11.12 -4.34
C TYR A 55 -6.70 -10.67 -5.69
N GLN A 56 -5.92 -10.78 -6.77
CA GLN A 56 -6.38 -10.36 -8.11
C GLN A 56 -7.58 -11.16 -8.60
N VAL A 57 -7.60 -12.46 -8.33
CA VAL A 57 -8.72 -13.33 -8.65
C VAL A 57 -9.93 -13.03 -7.76
N LEU A 58 -9.72 -12.95 -6.45
CA LEU A 58 -10.83 -12.82 -5.49
C LEU A 58 -11.42 -11.41 -5.40
N SER A 59 -10.67 -10.38 -5.78
CA SER A 59 -11.17 -8.99 -5.76
C SER A 59 -11.91 -8.57 -7.03
N ASP A 60 -11.73 -9.28 -8.15
CA ASP A 60 -12.53 -9.07 -9.35
C ASP A 60 -13.78 -9.98 -9.33
N PRO A 61 -15.00 -9.43 -9.35
CA PRO A 61 -16.22 -10.24 -9.26
C PRO A 61 -16.35 -11.30 -10.36
N SER A 62 -15.87 -11.00 -11.59
CA SER A 62 -15.95 -11.94 -12.71
C SER A 62 -14.95 -13.08 -12.56
N GLN A 63 -13.71 -12.77 -12.17
CA GLN A 63 -12.69 -13.78 -11.92
C GLN A 63 -13.02 -14.64 -10.71
N ARG A 64 -13.52 -14.02 -9.63
CA ARG A 64 -13.99 -14.74 -8.43
C ARG A 64 -15.11 -15.70 -8.78
N GLN A 65 -16.10 -15.26 -9.55
CA GLN A 65 -17.19 -16.14 -10.00
C GLN A 65 -16.67 -17.32 -10.83
N SER A 66 -15.73 -17.06 -11.75
CA SER A 66 -15.14 -18.13 -12.56
C SER A 66 -14.33 -19.11 -11.72
N TYR A 67 -13.53 -18.59 -10.78
CA TYR A 67 -12.78 -19.39 -9.82
C TYR A 67 -13.70 -20.24 -8.94
N ASP A 68 -14.77 -19.66 -8.41
CA ASP A 68 -15.74 -20.38 -7.57
C ASP A 68 -16.43 -21.52 -8.35
N ALA A 69 -16.72 -21.31 -9.64
CA ALA A 69 -17.38 -22.29 -10.50
C ALA A 69 -16.44 -23.37 -11.05
N HIS A 70 -15.20 -23.00 -11.38
CA HIS A 70 -14.30 -23.80 -12.22
C HIS A 70 -12.91 -24.03 -11.61
N GLY A 71 -12.61 -23.46 -10.45
CA GLY A 71 -11.28 -23.51 -9.82
C GLY A 71 -10.25 -22.73 -10.64
N LYS A 72 -8.96 -22.97 -10.37
CA LYS A 72 -7.86 -22.32 -11.11
C LYS A 72 -7.90 -22.55 -12.62
N SER A 73 -8.52 -23.63 -13.08
CA SER A 73 -8.68 -23.88 -14.53
C SER A 73 -9.62 -22.90 -15.24
N GLY A 74 -10.43 -22.14 -14.50
CA GLY A 74 -11.39 -21.17 -15.07
C GLY A 74 -10.94 -19.71 -15.05
N ILE A 75 -9.82 -19.39 -14.42
CA ILE A 75 -9.33 -18.00 -14.35
C ILE A 75 -8.49 -17.65 -15.57
N SER A 76 -8.51 -16.38 -15.96
CA SER A 76 -7.64 -15.86 -17.03
C SER A 76 -6.35 -15.36 -16.42
N THR A 77 -5.22 -15.98 -16.79
CA THR A 77 -3.89 -15.53 -16.38
C THR A 77 -3.37 -14.35 -17.21
N GLU A 78 -4.02 -13.99 -18.32
CA GLU A 78 -3.58 -12.89 -19.18
C GLU A 78 -3.69 -11.51 -18.51
N ALA A 79 -4.50 -11.38 -17.46
CA ALA A 79 -4.77 -10.12 -16.76
C ALA A 79 -4.02 -9.97 -15.42
N ILE A 80 -3.14 -10.91 -15.05
CA ILE A 80 -2.42 -10.85 -13.78
C ILE A 80 -1.32 -9.78 -13.88
N ILE A 81 -1.53 -8.66 -13.21
CA ILE A 81 -0.56 -7.59 -13.03
C ILE A 81 0.45 -8.04 -11.97
N ASP A 82 1.68 -7.55 -12.07
CA ASP A 82 2.70 -7.76 -11.04
C ASP A 82 2.17 -7.40 -9.64
N PRO A 83 2.20 -8.33 -8.66
CA PRO A 83 1.73 -8.09 -7.30
C PRO A 83 2.37 -6.91 -6.59
N ALA A 84 3.65 -6.62 -6.86
CA ALA A 84 4.34 -5.49 -6.22
C ALA A 84 3.82 -4.16 -6.79
N ALA A 85 3.55 -4.12 -8.10
CA ALA A 85 2.92 -2.98 -8.75
C ALA A 85 1.50 -2.72 -8.21
N ILE A 86 0.66 -3.76 -8.04
CA ILE A 86 -0.66 -3.60 -7.42
C ILE A 86 -0.56 -3.14 -5.97
N PHE A 87 0.35 -3.73 -5.19
CA PHE A 87 0.55 -3.34 -3.80
C PHE A 87 0.94 -1.85 -3.70
N ALA A 88 1.89 -1.42 -4.54
CA ALA A 88 2.30 -0.02 -4.62
C ALA A 88 1.16 0.90 -5.09
N MET A 89 0.30 0.47 -6.02
CA MET A 89 -0.86 1.24 -6.48
C MET A 89 -1.93 1.39 -5.39
N LEU A 90 -2.22 0.33 -4.65
CA LEU A 90 -3.30 0.29 -3.66
C LEU A 90 -2.89 0.90 -2.31
N PHE A 91 -1.63 0.72 -1.91
CA PHE A 91 -1.17 1.04 -0.56
C PHE A 91 -0.01 2.04 -0.55
N GLY A 92 0.50 2.44 -1.72
CA GLY A 92 1.74 3.19 -1.86
C GLY A 92 2.97 2.30 -1.67
N SER A 93 4.13 2.76 -2.11
CA SER A 93 5.39 2.10 -1.75
C SER A 93 5.80 2.46 -0.33
N GLU A 94 6.34 1.50 0.42
CA GLU A 94 6.93 1.74 1.75
C GLU A 94 8.12 2.73 1.68
N LEU A 95 8.76 2.91 0.50
CA LEU A 95 9.82 3.90 0.32
C LEU A 95 9.36 5.34 0.62
N PHE A 96 8.07 5.62 0.43
CA PHE A 96 7.48 6.93 0.71
C PHE A 96 6.93 7.05 2.13
N GLU A 97 6.90 5.99 2.94
CA GLU A 97 6.34 6.02 4.31
C GLU A 97 6.93 7.15 5.16
N LYS A 98 8.23 7.41 4.99
CA LYS A 98 8.94 8.53 5.65
C LYS A 98 8.34 9.91 5.34
N TYR A 99 7.77 10.10 4.14
CA TYR A 99 7.29 11.38 3.64
C TYR A 99 5.80 11.57 3.78
N ILE A 100 5.04 10.55 3.37
CA ILE A 100 3.57 10.61 3.28
C ILE A 100 2.89 9.77 4.36
N GLY A 101 3.66 9.18 5.28
CA GLY A 101 3.15 8.28 6.30
C GLY A 101 2.67 6.95 5.72
N GLN A 102 2.12 6.09 6.59
CA GLN A 102 1.42 4.89 6.15
C GLN A 102 0.10 5.28 5.48
N LEU A 103 0.12 5.46 4.15
CA LEU A 103 -1.08 5.57 3.29
C LEU A 103 -2.12 4.50 3.64
N ALA A 104 -1.65 3.33 4.04
CA ALA A 104 -2.45 2.21 4.51
C ALA A 104 -3.46 2.56 5.61
N MET A 105 -3.11 3.40 6.60
CA MET A 105 -4.04 3.73 7.69
C MET A 105 -5.22 4.58 7.23
N ALA A 106 -5.05 5.44 6.24
CA ALA A 106 -6.14 6.21 5.64
C ALA A 106 -7.09 5.32 4.84
N SER A 107 -6.55 4.32 4.13
CA SER A 107 -7.33 3.33 3.37
C SER A 107 -8.01 2.26 4.25
N MET A 108 -7.44 1.96 5.42
CA MET A 108 -8.02 1.02 6.39
C MET A 108 -9.05 1.68 7.30
N ALA A 109 -8.86 2.95 7.63
CA ALA A 109 -9.85 3.73 8.38
C ALA A 109 -11.16 3.94 7.59
N SER A 110 -11.11 3.96 6.26
CA SER A 110 -12.32 3.88 5.43
C SER A 110 -12.91 2.46 5.34
N LEU A 111 -12.15 1.41 5.68
CA LEU A 111 -12.62 0.02 5.74
C LEU A 111 -13.25 -0.34 7.10
N ASP A 112 -12.79 0.25 8.21
CA ASP A 112 -13.42 0.11 9.55
C ASP A 112 -14.84 0.75 9.62
N ILE A 113 -15.33 1.36 8.53
CA ILE A 113 -16.75 1.71 8.34
C ILE A 113 -17.63 0.44 8.28
N PHE A 114 -17.07 -0.72 7.94
CA PHE A 114 -17.83 -1.92 7.59
C PHE A 114 -17.80 -3.05 8.63
N THR A 115 -17.06 -2.92 9.74
CA THR A 115 -16.93 -3.98 10.76
C THR A 115 -18.12 -4.14 11.70
N GLY A 116 -19.24 -3.45 11.47
CA GLY A 116 -20.49 -3.68 12.20
C GLY A 116 -20.50 -3.27 13.68
N GLU A 117 -19.40 -2.72 14.20
CA GLU A 117 -19.40 -1.97 15.46
C GLU A 117 -19.87 -0.54 15.21
N ASP A 118 -20.52 0.07 16.21
CA ASP A 118 -21.13 1.40 16.13
C ASP A 118 -20.08 2.44 15.66
N PHE A 119 -20.17 2.81 14.38
CA PHE A 119 -19.14 3.60 13.71
C PHE A 119 -19.22 5.06 14.15
N ASP A 120 -18.33 5.45 15.07
CA ASP A 120 -18.19 6.85 15.46
C ASP A 120 -17.31 7.62 14.46
N ALA A 121 -17.97 8.16 13.43
CA ALA A 121 -17.36 8.99 12.40
C ALA A 121 -16.55 10.18 12.98
N LYS A 122 -16.97 10.74 14.13
CA LYS A 122 -16.27 11.88 14.75
C LYS A 122 -14.97 11.43 15.40
N LYS A 123 -14.99 10.29 16.09
CA LYS A 123 -13.78 9.70 16.69
C LYS A 123 -12.77 9.31 15.60
N LEU A 124 -13.24 8.77 14.47
CA LEU A 124 -12.40 8.47 13.32
C LEU A 124 -11.78 9.74 12.74
N GLN A 125 -12.60 10.77 12.52
CA GLN A 125 -12.15 12.04 11.96
C GLN A 125 -11.09 12.70 12.84
N GLU A 126 -11.25 12.70 14.16
CA GLU A 126 -10.25 13.25 15.07
C GLU A 126 -8.96 12.41 15.07
N LYS A 127 -9.08 11.06 15.04
CA LYS A 127 -7.91 10.17 14.92
C LYS A 127 -7.14 10.43 13.62
N MET A 128 -7.84 10.59 12.50
CA MET A 128 -7.22 10.96 11.22
C MET A 128 -6.51 12.31 11.30
N ARG A 129 -7.12 13.30 11.94
CA ARG A 129 -6.53 14.64 12.11
C ARG A 129 -5.27 14.61 12.95
N ILE A 130 -5.26 13.82 14.03
CA ILE A 130 -4.08 13.62 14.89
C ILE A 130 -2.96 12.93 14.10
N VAL A 131 -3.26 11.81 13.45
CA VAL A 131 -2.28 11.07 12.63
C VAL A 131 -1.71 11.96 11.53
N GLN A 132 -2.56 12.77 10.90
CA GLN A 132 -2.13 13.72 9.88
C GLN A 132 -1.18 14.77 10.45
N LYS A 133 -1.50 15.32 11.62
CA LYS A 133 -0.65 16.33 12.29
C LYS A 133 0.71 15.75 12.67
N GLU A 134 0.75 14.56 13.27
CA GLU A 134 2.01 13.89 13.63
C GLU A 134 2.88 13.62 12.40
N ARG A 135 2.26 13.25 11.28
CA ARG A 135 2.95 13.06 10.01
C ARG A 135 3.56 14.35 9.49
N GLU A 136 2.81 15.45 9.50
CA GLU A 136 3.28 16.76 9.07
C GLU A 136 4.45 17.26 9.94
N GLU A 137 4.37 17.07 11.25
CA GLU A 137 5.45 17.44 12.18
C GLU A 137 6.73 16.63 11.91
N LYS A 138 6.61 15.31 11.69
CA LYS A 138 7.77 14.47 11.32
C LYS A 138 8.38 14.88 9.98
N LEU A 139 7.54 15.13 8.97
CA LEU A 139 7.99 15.58 7.66
C LEU A 139 8.72 16.93 7.76
N ALA A 140 8.19 17.88 8.53
CA ALA A 140 8.83 19.17 8.76
C ALA A 140 10.21 19.01 9.43
N GLY A 141 10.34 18.10 10.40
CA GLY A 141 11.63 17.76 11.02
C GLY A 141 12.64 17.23 10.00
N ILE A 142 12.24 16.24 9.19
CA ILE A 142 13.09 15.66 8.14
C ILE A 142 13.57 16.73 7.16
N LEU A 143 12.65 17.58 6.67
CA LEU A 143 12.99 18.64 5.71
C LEU A 143 13.91 19.68 6.33
N LYS A 144 13.69 20.04 7.60
CA LYS A 144 14.56 20.95 8.34
C LYS A 144 15.98 20.39 8.43
N ASP A 145 16.14 19.13 8.80
CA ASP A 145 17.46 18.50 8.96
C ASP A 145 18.20 18.42 7.61
N GLN A 146 17.48 18.09 6.54
CA GLN A 146 18.03 18.08 5.18
C GLN A 146 18.47 19.48 4.74
N LEU A 147 17.63 20.50 4.93
CA LEU A 147 17.96 21.89 4.57
C LEU A 147 19.08 22.47 5.43
N ASN A 148 19.25 22.00 6.66
CA ASN A 148 20.27 22.49 7.57
C ASN A 148 21.69 22.29 7.00
N LEU A 149 21.95 21.18 6.30
CA LEU A 149 23.22 20.96 5.58
C LEU A 149 23.51 22.08 4.56
N TYR A 150 22.48 22.46 3.78
CA TYR A 150 22.60 23.54 2.81
C TYR A 150 22.84 24.89 3.49
N VAL A 151 22.10 25.18 4.56
CA VAL A 151 22.22 26.44 5.33
C VAL A 151 23.60 26.58 5.99
N GLN A 152 24.20 25.49 6.45
CA GLN A 152 25.54 25.46 7.03
C GLN A 152 26.66 25.58 5.99
N GLY A 153 26.34 25.60 4.70
CA GLY A 153 27.30 25.72 3.60
C GLY A 153 27.80 24.39 3.03
N HIS A 154 27.33 23.25 3.56
CA HIS A 154 27.66 21.90 3.08
C HIS A 154 26.86 21.54 1.81
N LYS A 155 27.00 22.35 0.75
CA LYS A 155 26.18 22.25 -0.47
C LYS A 155 26.41 20.95 -1.26
N GLU A 156 27.66 20.49 -1.34
CA GLU A 156 28.00 19.26 -2.08
C GLU A 156 27.39 18.03 -1.41
N GLU A 157 27.49 17.94 -0.08
CA GLU A 157 26.88 16.87 0.71
C GLU A 157 25.34 16.91 0.63
N PHE A 158 24.74 18.11 0.65
CA PHE A 158 23.30 18.27 0.44
C PHE A 158 22.87 17.72 -0.93
N ILE A 159 23.58 18.07 -2.01
CA ILE A 159 23.26 17.60 -3.38
C ILE A 159 23.41 16.08 -3.46
N HIS A 160 24.51 15.54 -2.94
CA HIS A 160 24.74 14.09 -2.93
C HIS A 160 23.62 13.34 -2.19
N ASN A 161 23.23 13.82 -1.01
CA ASN A 161 22.14 13.21 -0.24
C ASN A 161 20.79 13.32 -0.96
N ALA A 162 20.53 14.43 -1.65
CA ALA A 162 19.32 14.60 -2.46
C ALA A 162 19.29 13.63 -3.65
N GLU A 163 20.40 13.48 -4.38
CA GLU A 163 20.53 12.55 -5.51
C GLU A 163 20.39 11.09 -5.10
N ALA A 164 21.00 10.70 -3.97
CA ALA A 164 20.87 9.37 -3.40
C ALA A 164 19.41 9.08 -3.02
N GLU A 165 18.71 10.05 -2.43
CA GLU A 165 17.30 9.90 -2.04
C GLU A 165 16.38 9.83 -3.28
N VAL A 166 16.63 10.62 -4.32
CA VAL A 166 15.90 10.52 -5.60
C VAL A 166 16.11 9.15 -6.25
N SER A 167 17.34 8.64 -6.25
CA SER A 167 17.67 7.31 -6.78
C SER A 167 16.95 6.21 -5.99
N ARG A 168 16.92 6.35 -4.65
CA ARG A 168 16.17 5.44 -3.77
C ARG A 168 14.67 5.48 -4.09
N LEU A 169 14.05 6.66 -4.13
CA LEU A 169 12.60 6.79 -4.32
C LEU A 169 12.15 6.40 -5.73
N SER A 170 12.97 6.63 -6.75
CA SER A 170 12.66 6.23 -8.13
C SER A 170 12.72 4.72 -8.37
N SER A 171 13.32 3.95 -7.46
CA SER A 171 13.27 2.49 -7.49
C SER A 171 11.89 1.91 -7.16
N ALA A 172 11.04 2.66 -6.43
CA ALA A 172 9.61 2.35 -6.36
C ALA A 172 8.99 2.70 -7.71
N GLY A 173 8.73 1.68 -8.53
CA GLY A 173 8.36 1.82 -9.94
C GLY A 173 7.43 2.99 -10.27
N ASN A 174 7.63 3.59 -11.45
CA ASN A 174 7.00 4.83 -11.96
C ASN A 174 5.49 5.01 -11.68
N ILE A 175 4.75 3.91 -11.53
CA ILE A 175 3.31 3.90 -11.19
C ILE A 175 3.05 4.41 -9.77
N SER A 176 3.91 4.08 -8.78
CA SER A 176 3.72 4.53 -7.38
C SER A 176 3.84 6.04 -7.25
N VAL A 177 4.75 6.67 -8.00
CA VAL A 177 4.94 8.13 -7.99
C VAL A 177 3.73 8.82 -8.60
N PHE A 178 3.22 8.33 -9.74
CA PHE A 178 2.06 8.91 -10.43
C PHE A 178 0.79 8.89 -9.57
N PHE A 179 0.53 7.78 -8.85
CA PHE A 179 -0.63 7.66 -7.97
C PHE A 179 -0.49 8.48 -6.67
N ILE A 180 0.70 8.60 -6.06
CA ILE A 180 0.91 9.51 -4.92
C ILE A 180 0.52 10.96 -5.29
N PHE A 181 0.82 11.39 -6.52
CA PHE A 181 0.44 12.70 -7.01
C PHE A 181 -1.07 12.84 -7.33
N GLN A 182 -1.76 11.78 -7.77
CA GLN A 182 -3.22 11.81 -8.01
C GLN A 182 -4.07 11.67 -6.73
N SER A 183 -3.68 10.84 -5.77
CA SER A 183 -4.36 10.69 -4.47
C SER A 183 -4.29 11.97 -3.62
N SER A 184 -3.36 12.86 -3.97
CA SER A 184 -3.16 14.16 -3.32
C SER A 184 -4.27 15.18 -3.60
N ASN A 185 -5.36 14.83 -4.30
CA ASN A 185 -6.58 15.66 -4.23
C ASN A 185 -7.20 15.72 -2.82
N TYR A 186 -6.81 14.82 -1.90
CA TYR A 186 -7.06 14.95 -0.45
C TYR A 186 -5.91 15.62 0.32
N PHE A 187 -4.74 15.78 -0.30
CA PHE A 187 -3.58 16.47 0.26
C PHE A 187 -3.31 17.76 -0.51
N LYS A 188 -4.04 18.83 -0.15
CA LYS A 188 -3.63 20.18 -0.52
C LYS A 188 -2.26 20.47 0.11
N PHE A 189 -1.18 20.15 -0.60
CA PHE A 189 0.08 20.81 -0.36
C PHE A 189 -0.14 22.31 -0.63
N PRO A 190 0.13 23.20 0.33
CA PRO A 190 0.16 24.62 0.01
C PRO A 190 1.19 24.81 -1.10
N ARG A 191 0.80 25.45 -2.20
CA ARG A 191 1.71 25.99 -3.21
C ARG A 191 2.72 26.88 -2.49
N LEU A 192 3.84 26.30 -2.11
CA LEU A 192 5.07 27.00 -1.86
C LEU A 192 5.92 26.71 -3.08
N LEU A 193 5.80 27.59 -4.07
CA LEU A 193 6.86 28.11 -4.92
C LEU A 193 6.21 29.18 -5.83
N TYR A 194 6.89 30.31 -5.88
CA TYR A 194 6.55 31.54 -6.62
C TYR A 194 6.38 31.30 -8.12
#